data_AF-A0A225USB7-F1
#
_entry.id   AF-A0A225USB7-F1
#
_cell.length_a   1.000
_cell.length_b   1.000
_cell.length_c   1.000
_cell.angle_alpha   90.00
_cell.angle_beta   90.00
_cell.angle_gamma   90.00
#
_symmetry.space_group_name_H-M   'P 1'
#
loop_
_entity.id
_entity.type
_entity.pdbx_description
1 polymer ?
#
loop_
_entity_poly.entity_id
_entity_poly.type
_entity_poly.pdbx_seq_one_letter_code
_entity_poly.pdbx_strand_id
1 'polypeptide(L)'
;MAGGSVFQVGKDVDLHDVVVLFNLLAICLLVFEAALHHLEHRLLAHNDKYQHILKKVYRELMILGLLSFIIKILIEVGIDGYSGLMLAFQVADLIIFILAITLVLQAVTTLLLLRGYNKRADRAELITTQDLVDVLKASDTATSWFGKQPNDDLFQKKIVKLRLLRHLFLRRFGLPQLFPFSKYLRRAQSNNIVHMIEVEPSMWLLLLGMAWAFSAVVRILEDFEVAVRYELIETLLAFAWVLVLVHILVLLYFRFCVNRLLNIAGYSKDKRVLAANLTTVADEEANVWQNEAADSALEAMNWVHAEHEEIEHERKAARRGLFKSDAGLQLVATCFRNVLTFIMILNGFFTALLLMGAVYSFDEIYDQVGILPVIFIPVPLMLNGLILQKTIFRDFVFICSILHIDASTLGDVVNHFSEIVDLRS
;
A
#
# COMPACT_ATOMS: atom_id res chain seq x y z
N MET A 1 -38.95 -19.52 -18.81
CA MET A 1 -38.76 -18.19 -18.19
C MET A 1 -37.49 -18.27 -17.36
N ALA A 2 -36.34 -18.12 -18.01
CA ALA A 2 -35.03 -18.17 -17.37
C ALA A 2 -34.47 -16.76 -17.44
N GLY A 3 -34.48 -16.05 -16.31
CA GLY A 3 -33.82 -14.76 -16.20
C GLY A 3 -32.32 -15.00 -16.15
N GLY A 4 -31.57 -14.41 -17.07
CA GLY A 4 -30.11 -14.41 -17.04
C GLY A 4 -29.61 -13.79 -15.74
N SER A 5 -28.57 -14.39 -15.15
CA SER A 5 -28.01 -13.91 -13.88
C SER A 5 -26.90 -12.92 -14.16
N VAL A 6 -26.92 -11.77 -13.49
CA VAL A 6 -25.85 -10.75 -13.49
C VAL A 6 -24.49 -11.34 -13.07
N PHE A 7 -24.48 -12.55 -12.52
CA PHE A 7 -23.28 -13.20 -12.00
C PHE A 7 -22.75 -14.37 -12.84
N GLN A 8 -23.18 -14.51 -14.09
CA GLN A 8 -22.68 -15.55 -15.02
C GLN A 8 -21.91 -14.94 -16.21
N VAL A 9 -20.84 -14.22 -15.89
CA VAL A 9 -19.92 -13.65 -16.90
C VAL A 9 -19.22 -14.81 -17.65
N GLY A 10 -19.41 -14.87 -18.97
CA GLY A 10 -18.93 -15.97 -19.84
C GLY A 10 -19.98 -17.00 -20.25
N LYS A 11 -21.19 -16.99 -19.66
CA LYS A 11 -22.30 -17.87 -20.07
C LYS A 11 -23.51 -17.09 -20.60
N ASP A 12 -23.90 -16.05 -19.88
CA ASP A 12 -25.04 -15.19 -20.28
C ASP A 12 -24.57 -13.89 -20.97
N VAL A 13 -23.30 -13.51 -20.80
CA VAL A 13 -22.69 -12.29 -21.36
C VAL A 13 -21.22 -12.50 -21.73
N ASP A 14 -20.86 -12.02 -22.92
CA ASP A 14 -19.50 -12.03 -23.44
C ASP A 14 -18.58 -11.09 -22.63
N LEU A 15 -17.41 -11.60 -22.22
CA LEU A 15 -16.41 -10.83 -21.46
C LEU A 15 -15.96 -9.58 -22.23
N HIS A 16 -15.89 -9.66 -23.57
CA HIS A 16 -15.54 -8.53 -24.42
C HIS A 16 -16.49 -7.35 -24.23
N ASP A 17 -17.80 -7.61 -24.16
CA ASP A 17 -18.81 -6.57 -23.99
C ASP A 17 -18.75 -5.98 -22.58
N VAL A 18 -18.48 -6.80 -21.57
CA VAL A 18 -18.21 -6.33 -20.21
C VAL A 18 -17.00 -5.42 -20.18
N VAL A 19 -15.92 -5.76 -20.89
CA VAL A 19 -14.69 -4.96 -20.92
C VAL A 19 -14.91 -3.64 -21.66
N VAL A 20 -15.62 -3.64 -22.79
CA VAL A 20 -15.98 -2.41 -23.51
C VAL A 20 -16.80 -1.47 -22.63
N LEU A 21 -17.82 -2.00 -21.94
CA LEU A 21 -18.66 -1.20 -21.07
C LEU A 21 -17.90 -0.76 -19.81
N PHE A 22 -17.11 -1.63 -19.18
CA PHE A 22 -16.21 -1.26 -18.09
C PHE A 22 -15.29 -0.10 -18.48
N ASN A 23 -14.76 -0.11 -19.70
CA ASN A 23 -13.94 0.97 -20.22
C ASN A 23 -14.72 2.27 -20.37
N LEU A 24 -15.90 2.23 -20.99
CA LEU A 24 -16.77 3.39 -21.14
C LEU A 24 -17.11 3.99 -19.77
N LEU A 25 -17.39 3.13 -18.79
CA LEU A 25 -17.74 3.52 -17.43
C LEU A 25 -16.59 4.16 -16.68
N ALA A 26 -15.40 3.56 -16.72
CA ALA A 26 -14.21 4.13 -16.14
C ALA A 26 -13.88 5.50 -16.76
N ILE A 27 -13.98 5.65 -18.09
CA ILE A 27 -13.77 6.93 -18.77
C ILE A 27 -14.81 7.97 -18.33
N CYS A 28 -16.09 7.60 -18.24
CA CYS A 28 -17.14 8.47 -17.74
C CYS A 28 -16.86 8.94 -16.31
N LEU A 29 -16.40 8.04 -15.43
CA LEU A 29 -16.00 8.38 -14.06
C LEU A 29 -14.83 9.37 -14.04
N LEU A 30 -13.80 9.16 -14.87
CA LEU A 30 -12.65 10.07 -14.97
C LEU A 30 -13.03 11.45 -15.52
N VAL A 31 -13.90 11.49 -16.53
CA VAL A 31 -14.42 12.75 -17.09
C VAL A 31 -15.25 13.49 -16.04
N PHE A 32 -16.10 12.76 -15.31
CA PHE A 32 -16.90 13.33 -14.23
C PHE A 32 -16.02 13.89 -13.10
N GLU A 33 -14.98 13.14 -12.68
CA GLU A 33 -13.98 13.60 -11.71
C GLU A 33 -13.26 14.86 -12.19
N ALA A 34 -12.79 14.88 -13.44
CA ALA A 34 -12.11 16.03 -14.03
C ALA A 34 -13.04 17.26 -14.13
N ALA A 35 -14.29 17.07 -14.55
CA ALA A 35 -15.29 18.13 -14.62
C ALA A 35 -15.59 18.72 -13.23
N LEU A 36 -15.72 17.87 -12.22
CA LEU A 36 -15.93 18.28 -10.83
C LEU A 36 -14.71 19.00 -10.25
N HIS A 37 -13.51 18.53 -10.53
CA HIS A 37 -12.30 19.21 -10.08
C HIS A 37 -12.15 20.60 -10.73
N HIS A 38 -12.53 20.72 -12.01
CA HIS A 38 -12.62 22.02 -12.68
C HIS A 38 -13.68 22.92 -12.04
N LEU A 39 -14.81 22.35 -11.61
CA LEU A 39 -15.90 23.06 -10.93
C LEU A 39 -15.50 23.51 -9.52
N GLU A 40 -14.75 22.68 -8.78
CA GLU A 40 -14.17 23.02 -7.48
C GLU A 40 -13.23 24.23 -7.58
N HIS A 41 -12.33 24.22 -8.57
CA HIS A 41 -11.39 25.33 -8.78
C HIS A 41 -12.04 26.60 -9.33
N ARG A 42 -13.04 26.49 -10.23
CA ARG A 42 -13.71 27.67 -10.81
C ARG A 42 -14.73 28.33 -9.89
N LEU A 43 -15.58 27.54 -9.24
CA LEU A 43 -16.76 28.06 -8.53
C LEU A 43 -16.55 28.18 -7.03
N LEU A 44 -15.62 27.41 -6.45
CA LEU A 44 -15.56 27.20 -4.99
C LEU A 44 -14.20 27.53 -4.37
N ALA A 45 -13.26 28.13 -5.12
CA ALA A 45 -11.96 28.55 -4.58
C ALA A 45 -12.05 29.53 -3.39
N HIS A 46 -13.22 30.14 -3.17
CA HIS A 46 -13.42 31.20 -2.18
C HIS A 46 -14.21 30.78 -0.93
N ASN A 47 -14.73 29.54 -0.84
CA ASN A 47 -15.65 29.19 0.24
C ASN A 47 -15.55 27.71 0.65
N ASP A 48 -14.74 27.42 1.68
CA ASP A 48 -14.42 26.09 2.20
C ASP A 48 -15.66 25.26 2.58
N LYS A 49 -16.74 25.92 2.99
CA LYS A 49 -17.98 25.25 3.41
C LYS A 49 -18.66 24.52 2.23
N TYR A 50 -18.65 25.11 1.04
CA TYR A 50 -19.24 24.50 -0.15
C TYR A 50 -18.33 23.41 -0.74
N GLN A 51 -17.00 23.58 -0.63
CA GLN A 51 -16.06 22.52 -0.99
C GLN A 51 -16.29 21.27 -0.15
N HIS A 52 -16.52 21.41 1.17
CA HIS A 52 -16.82 20.29 2.05
C HIS A 52 -18.15 19.59 1.71
N ILE A 53 -19.20 20.37 1.39
CA ILE A 53 -20.50 19.80 1.01
C ILE A 53 -20.40 19.06 -0.32
N LEU A 54 -19.77 19.66 -1.34
CA LEU A 54 -19.54 19.01 -2.63
C LEU A 54 -18.71 17.74 -2.45
N LYS A 55 -17.69 17.79 -1.57
CA LYS A 55 -16.85 16.63 -1.22
C LYS A 55 -17.62 15.47 -0.61
N LYS A 56 -18.61 15.79 0.22
CA LYS A 56 -19.46 14.79 0.85
C LYS A 56 -20.48 14.23 -0.14
N VAL A 57 -21.16 15.10 -0.90
CA VAL A 57 -22.17 14.69 -1.88
C VAL A 57 -21.57 13.80 -2.95
N TYR A 58 -20.41 14.14 -3.55
CA TYR A 58 -19.81 13.25 -4.55
C TYR A 58 -19.43 11.90 -3.96
N ARG A 59 -18.94 11.87 -2.71
CA ARG A 59 -18.43 10.65 -2.08
C ARG A 59 -19.58 9.68 -1.83
N GLU A 60 -20.69 10.20 -1.30
CA GLU A 60 -21.94 9.44 -1.18
C GLU A 60 -22.45 8.99 -2.55
N LEU A 61 -22.36 9.84 -3.58
CA LEU A 61 -22.79 9.54 -4.96
C LEU A 61 -21.93 8.44 -5.63
N MET A 62 -20.62 8.43 -5.37
CA MET A 62 -19.69 7.38 -5.79
C MET A 62 -19.94 6.07 -5.05
N ILE A 63 -20.22 6.13 -3.73
CA ILE A 63 -20.52 4.97 -2.89
C ILE A 63 -21.87 4.33 -3.28
N LEU A 64 -22.86 5.15 -3.63
CA LEU A 64 -24.19 4.71 -4.08
C LEU A 64 -24.18 4.10 -5.49
N GLY A 65 -23.08 4.22 -6.24
CA GLY A 65 -23.04 3.84 -7.65
C GLY A 65 -24.01 4.68 -8.45
N LEU A 66 -23.70 5.96 -8.67
CA LEU A 66 -24.46 6.88 -9.55
C LEU A 66 -24.91 6.20 -10.85
N LEU A 67 -24.03 5.35 -11.37
CA LEU A 67 -24.23 4.59 -12.57
C LEU A 67 -25.34 3.53 -12.43
N SER A 68 -25.34 2.74 -11.34
CA SER A 68 -26.43 1.87 -10.92
C SER A 68 -27.77 2.59 -10.74
N PHE A 69 -27.75 3.85 -10.29
CA PHE A 69 -28.95 4.69 -10.21
C PHE A 69 -29.45 5.12 -11.61
N ILE A 70 -28.55 5.49 -12.52
CA ILE A 70 -28.87 5.78 -13.92
C ILE A 70 -29.45 4.55 -14.63
N ILE A 71 -28.90 3.36 -14.39
CA ILE A 71 -29.45 2.08 -14.89
C ILE A 71 -30.89 1.89 -14.43
N LYS A 72 -31.15 2.07 -13.13
CA LYS A 72 -32.51 1.88 -12.58
C LYS A 72 -33.50 2.85 -13.20
N ILE A 73 -33.09 4.09 -13.47
CA ILE A 73 -33.91 5.06 -14.20
C ILE A 73 -34.16 4.62 -15.65
N LEU A 74 -33.13 4.14 -16.34
CA LEU A 74 -33.25 3.70 -17.75
C LEU A 74 -34.14 2.45 -17.90
N ILE A 75 -34.06 1.51 -16.96
CA ILE A 75 -34.95 0.33 -16.90
C ILE A 75 -36.39 0.77 -16.62
N GLU A 76 -36.60 1.71 -15.69
CA GLU A 76 -37.93 2.24 -15.37
C GLU A 76 -38.57 3.00 -16.56
N VAL A 77 -37.74 3.60 -17.43
CA VAL A 77 -38.19 4.32 -18.65
C VAL A 77 -38.54 3.38 -19.80
N GLY A 78 -38.40 2.06 -19.64
CA GLY A 78 -38.91 1.06 -20.58
C GLY A 78 -37.88 0.50 -21.56
N ILE A 79 -36.58 0.62 -21.25
CA ILE A 79 -35.53 -0.13 -21.97
C ILE A 79 -35.51 -1.57 -21.43
N ASP A 80 -35.59 -2.57 -22.31
CA ASP A 80 -35.58 -3.99 -21.93
C ASP A 80 -34.35 -4.32 -21.06
N GLY A 81 -34.60 -4.55 -19.78
CA GLY A 81 -33.59 -4.81 -18.76
C GLY A 81 -32.79 -6.11 -18.95
N TYR A 82 -33.18 -6.94 -19.92
CA TYR A 82 -32.58 -8.24 -20.23
C TYR A 82 -31.76 -8.25 -21.54
N SER A 83 -31.53 -7.10 -22.17
CA SER A 83 -30.59 -7.04 -23.30
C SER A 83 -29.16 -7.39 -22.83
N GLY A 84 -28.41 -8.16 -23.63
CA GLY A 84 -27.04 -8.58 -23.28
C GLY A 84 -26.11 -7.40 -22.94
N LEU A 85 -26.32 -6.25 -23.60
CA LEU A 85 -25.62 -5.00 -23.31
C LEU A 85 -25.98 -4.45 -21.91
N MET A 86 -27.26 -4.48 -21.51
CA MET A 86 -27.68 -4.05 -20.17
C MET A 86 -27.07 -4.95 -19.08
N LEU A 87 -27.01 -6.26 -19.31
CA LEU A 87 -26.41 -7.18 -18.35
C LEU A 87 -24.88 -6.99 -18.26
N ALA A 88 -24.21 -6.79 -19.40
CA ALA A 88 -22.79 -6.45 -19.44
C ALA A 88 -22.46 -5.12 -18.73
N PHE A 89 -23.36 -4.14 -18.83
CA PHE A 89 -23.24 -2.87 -18.11
C PHE A 89 -23.36 -3.07 -16.60
N GLN A 90 -24.35 -3.84 -16.14
CA GLN A 90 -24.55 -4.14 -14.72
C GLN A 90 -23.35 -4.89 -14.13
N VAL A 91 -22.80 -5.86 -14.88
CA VAL A 91 -21.57 -6.58 -14.51
C VAL A 91 -20.40 -5.62 -14.36
N ALA A 92 -20.20 -4.73 -15.33
CA ALA A 92 -19.08 -3.78 -15.33
C ALA A 92 -19.15 -2.80 -14.14
N ASP A 93 -20.34 -2.29 -13.82
CA ASP A 93 -20.57 -1.45 -12.64
C ASP A 93 -20.28 -2.23 -11.34
N LEU A 94 -20.75 -3.48 -11.27
CA LEU A 94 -20.54 -4.33 -10.11
C LEU A 94 -19.06 -4.70 -9.92
N ILE A 95 -18.29 -4.86 -11.00
CA ILE A 95 -16.82 -5.03 -10.94
C ILE A 95 -16.15 -3.80 -10.31
N ILE A 96 -16.54 -2.59 -10.72
CA ILE A 96 -16.01 -1.34 -10.15
C ILE A 96 -16.34 -1.26 -8.65
N PHE A 97 -17.55 -1.62 -8.27
CA PHE A 97 -18.00 -1.63 -6.88
C PHE A 97 -17.22 -2.65 -6.03
N ILE A 98 -17.09 -3.90 -6.50
CA ILE A 98 -16.33 -4.94 -5.80
C ILE A 98 -14.85 -4.59 -5.72
N LEU A 99 -14.28 -4.01 -6.78
CA LEU A 99 -12.91 -3.48 -6.77
C LEU A 99 -12.73 -2.47 -5.65
N ALA A 100 -13.61 -1.47 -5.55
CA ALA A 100 -13.55 -0.45 -4.50
C ALA A 100 -13.62 -1.05 -3.10
N ILE A 101 -14.57 -1.97 -2.85
CA ILE A 101 -14.67 -2.68 -1.56
C ILE A 101 -13.41 -3.46 -1.27
N THR A 102 -12.85 -4.16 -2.25
CA THR A 102 -11.65 -4.98 -2.08
C THR A 102 -10.45 -4.12 -1.72
N LEU A 103 -10.28 -2.96 -2.34
CA LEU A 103 -9.19 -2.03 -2.01
C LEU A 103 -9.34 -1.47 -0.59
N VAL A 104 -10.56 -1.12 -0.18
CA VAL A 104 -10.84 -0.70 1.20
C VAL A 104 -10.50 -1.81 2.20
N LEU A 105 -10.93 -3.05 1.93
CA LEU A 105 -10.64 -4.19 2.79
C LEU A 105 -9.13 -4.48 2.87
N GLN A 106 -8.42 -4.42 1.75
CA GLN A 106 -6.96 -4.58 1.69
C GLN A 106 -6.24 -3.49 2.50
N ALA A 107 -6.69 -2.23 2.38
CA ALA A 107 -6.12 -1.11 3.11
C ALA A 107 -6.37 -1.21 4.62
N VAL A 108 -7.60 -1.54 5.03
CA VAL A 108 -7.94 -1.77 6.45
C VAL A 108 -7.13 -2.92 7.02
N THR A 109 -7.01 -4.03 6.29
CA THR A 109 -6.21 -5.19 6.71
C THR A 109 -4.74 -4.81 6.87
N THR A 110 -4.19 -4.06 5.92
CA THR A 110 -2.82 -3.55 5.99
C THR A 110 -2.63 -2.66 7.22
N LEU A 111 -3.55 -1.73 7.48
CA LEU A 111 -3.52 -0.85 8.65
C LEU A 111 -3.57 -1.64 9.98
N LEU A 112 -4.48 -2.59 10.10
CA LEU A 112 -4.63 -3.41 11.32
C LEU A 112 -3.37 -4.21 11.62
N LEU A 113 -2.76 -4.81 10.59
CA LEU A 113 -1.54 -5.59 10.72
C LEU A 113 -0.32 -4.70 11.05
N LEU A 114 -0.23 -3.52 10.44
CA LEU A 114 0.79 -2.52 10.78
C LEU A 114 0.62 -2.01 12.21
N ARG A 115 -0.60 -1.80 12.70
CA ARG A 115 -0.84 -1.39 14.10
C ARG A 115 -0.25 -2.38 15.10
N GLY A 116 -0.37 -3.68 14.84
CA GLY A 116 0.25 -4.73 15.66
C GLY A 116 1.78 -4.72 15.59
N TYR A 117 2.36 -4.29 14.49
CA TYR A 117 3.81 -4.09 14.36
C TYR A 117 4.27 -2.81 15.07
N ASN A 118 3.56 -1.70 14.90
CA ASN A 118 3.91 -0.42 15.48
C ASN A 118 3.91 -0.50 17.01
N LYS A 119 2.93 -1.18 17.63
CA LYS A 119 2.97 -1.47 19.08
C LYS A 119 4.25 -2.20 19.53
N ARG A 120 4.85 -3.04 18.68
CA ARG A 120 6.11 -3.72 18.97
C ARG A 120 7.32 -2.81 18.73
N ALA A 121 7.25 -1.94 17.73
CA ALA A 121 8.27 -0.93 17.47
C ALA A 121 8.36 0.10 18.62
N ASP A 122 7.21 0.57 19.12
CA ASP A 122 7.14 1.49 20.28
C ASP A 122 7.79 0.86 21.52
N ARG A 123 7.55 -0.43 21.77
CA ARG A 123 8.22 -1.17 22.86
C ARG A 123 9.72 -1.32 22.64
N ALA A 124 10.14 -1.50 21.39
CA ALA A 124 11.54 -1.67 21.03
C ALA A 124 12.33 -0.35 21.11
N GLU A 125 11.68 0.80 20.96
CA GLU A 125 12.30 2.12 21.15
C GLU A 125 12.69 2.38 22.61
N LEU A 126 11.90 1.85 23.56
CA LEU A 126 12.18 1.94 25.00
C LEU A 126 13.40 1.10 25.44
N ILE A 127 13.84 0.13 24.62
CA ILE A 127 14.98 -0.72 24.96
C ILE A 127 16.26 0.00 24.54
N THR A 128 17.22 0.10 25.47
CA THR A 128 18.49 0.81 25.26
C THR A 128 19.43 -0.04 24.40
N THR A 129 20.28 0.59 23.58
CA THR A 129 21.36 -0.10 22.85
C THR A 129 22.27 -0.91 23.76
N GLN A 130 22.52 -0.40 24.97
CA GLN A 130 23.29 -1.10 25.99
C GLN A 130 22.63 -2.42 26.43
N ASP A 131 21.31 -2.43 26.65
CA ASP A 131 20.58 -3.66 27.00
C ASP A 131 20.72 -4.72 25.89
N LEU A 132 20.74 -4.29 24.62
CA LEU A 132 20.95 -5.19 23.48
C LEU A 132 22.36 -5.79 23.47
N VAL A 133 23.38 -4.98 23.77
CA VAL A 133 24.77 -5.42 23.86
C VAL A 133 24.91 -6.47 24.96
N ASP A 134 24.32 -6.22 26.12
CA ASP A 134 24.42 -7.11 27.28
C ASP A 134 23.72 -8.44 27.01
N VAL A 135 22.54 -8.41 26.37
CA VAL A 135 21.83 -9.61 25.90
C VAL A 135 22.67 -10.38 24.87
N LEU A 136 23.32 -9.70 23.91
CA LEU A 136 24.16 -10.34 22.91
C LEU A 136 25.40 -11.01 23.52
N LYS A 137 26.10 -10.33 24.44
CA LYS A 137 27.25 -10.86 25.17
C LYS A 137 26.88 -12.04 26.05
N ALA A 138 25.78 -11.94 26.81
CA ALA A 138 25.25 -13.04 27.61
C ALA A 138 24.82 -14.24 26.73
N SER A 139 24.37 -13.98 25.51
CA SER A 139 23.99 -15.04 24.57
C SER A 139 25.19 -15.83 24.03
N ASP A 140 26.38 -15.25 24.03
CA ASP A 140 27.65 -15.84 23.55
C ASP A 140 28.34 -16.66 24.66
N THR A 141 28.16 -16.28 25.93
CA THR A 141 28.70 -17.01 27.10
C THR A 141 27.82 -18.18 27.54
N ALA A 142 26.51 -18.12 27.31
CA ALA A 142 25.59 -19.22 27.59
C ALA A 142 25.74 -20.34 26.53
N THR A 143 26.64 -21.28 26.82
CA THR A 143 26.69 -22.58 26.13
C THR A 143 25.37 -23.32 26.37
N SER A 144 24.67 -23.57 25.27
CA SER A 144 23.31 -24.09 25.20
C SER A 144 23.19 -25.49 25.81
N TRP A 145 22.81 -25.59 27.10
CA TRP A 145 22.31 -26.84 27.69
C TRP A 145 20.78 -26.94 27.69
N PHE A 146 20.06 -25.82 27.67
CA PHE A 146 18.62 -25.78 27.43
C PHE A 146 18.34 -24.90 26.21
N GLY A 147 17.79 -25.50 25.16
CA GLY A 147 17.61 -24.88 23.84
C GLY A 147 16.89 -23.52 23.92
N LYS A 148 17.54 -22.48 23.39
CA LYS A 148 16.92 -21.16 23.19
C LYS A 148 15.66 -21.30 22.35
N GLN A 149 14.56 -20.71 22.81
CA GLN A 149 13.33 -20.67 22.03
C GLN A 149 13.56 -19.83 20.75
N PRO A 150 13.18 -20.33 19.57
CA PRO A 150 13.41 -19.65 18.29
C PRO A 150 12.71 -18.28 18.16
N ASN A 151 11.66 -18.04 18.96
CA ASN A 151 10.94 -16.77 18.97
C ASN A 151 11.73 -15.62 19.60
N ASP A 152 12.53 -15.89 20.63
CA ASP A 152 13.31 -14.86 21.33
C ASP A 152 14.46 -14.35 20.46
N ASP A 153 15.18 -15.24 19.77
CA ASP A 153 16.25 -14.86 18.84
C ASP A 153 15.71 -14.02 17.67
N LEU A 154 14.52 -14.36 17.15
CA LEU A 154 13.87 -13.58 16.10
C LEU A 154 13.41 -12.20 16.59
N PHE A 155 12.91 -12.12 17.83
CA PHE A 155 12.50 -10.87 18.45
C PHE A 155 13.70 -9.94 18.67
N GLN A 156 14.78 -10.47 19.23
CA GLN A 156 16.04 -9.73 19.43
C GLN A 156 16.60 -9.21 18.10
N LYS A 157 16.64 -10.06 17.06
CA LYS A 157 17.07 -9.64 15.72
C LYS A 157 16.23 -8.48 15.16
N LYS A 158 14.93 -8.43 15.43
CA LYS A 158 14.06 -7.33 14.98
C LYS A 158 14.33 -6.03 15.74
N ILE A 159 14.56 -6.11 17.05
CA ILE A 159 14.89 -4.94 17.87
C ILE A 159 16.23 -4.34 17.45
N VAL A 160 17.26 -5.19 17.28
CA VAL A 160 18.58 -4.76 16.80
C VAL A 160 18.48 -4.02 15.48
N LYS A 161 17.72 -4.58 14.51
CA LYS A 161 17.50 -3.93 13.22
C LYS A 161 16.83 -2.57 13.37
N LEU A 162 15.75 -2.49 14.15
CA LEU A 162 15.04 -1.22 14.37
C LEU A 162 15.96 -0.17 15.01
N ARG A 163 16.79 -0.57 15.97
CA ARG A 163 17.69 0.35 16.69
C ARG A 163 18.81 0.88 15.80
N LEU A 164 19.47 0.01 15.05
CA LEU A 164 20.50 0.42 14.09
C LEU A 164 19.94 1.38 13.04
N LEU A 165 18.72 1.11 12.57
CA LEU A 165 18.07 1.94 11.56
C LEU A 165 17.59 3.28 12.14
N ARG A 166 17.12 3.31 13.40
CA ARG A 166 16.87 4.56 14.13
C ARG A 166 18.15 5.39 14.23
N HIS A 167 19.24 4.80 14.68
CA HIS A 167 20.53 5.48 14.79
C HIS A 167 20.98 6.04 13.43
N LEU A 168 20.90 5.24 12.36
CA LEU A 168 21.22 5.69 11.00
C LEU A 168 20.34 6.87 10.56
N PHE A 169 19.03 6.83 10.84
CA PHE A 169 18.10 7.89 10.50
C PHE A 169 18.43 9.18 11.24
N LEU A 170 18.59 9.13 12.56
CA LEU A 170 18.91 10.31 13.39
C LEU A 170 20.23 10.94 12.95
N ARG A 171 21.26 10.12 12.74
CA ARG A 171 22.57 10.56 12.27
C ARG A 171 22.53 11.18 10.87
N ARG A 172 21.71 10.62 9.96
CA ARG A 172 21.60 11.10 8.58
C ARG A 172 20.94 12.47 8.49
N PHE A 173 19.89 12.69 9.29
CA PHE A 173 19.12 13.94 9.26
C PHE A 173 19.54 14.95 10.34
N GLY A 174 20.51 14.61 11.19
CA GLY A 174 20.96 15.48 12.28
C GLY A 174 19.91 15.67 13.38
N LEU A 175 19.02 14.70 13.56
CA LEU A 175 17.96 14.78 14.56
C LEU A 175 18.45 14.35 15.96
N PRO A 176 17.92 14.98 17.02
CA PRO A 176 18.29 14.67 18.40
C PRO A 176 17.88 13.26 18.83
N GLN A 177 18.51 12.72 19.88
CA GLN A 177 18.18 11.39 20.43
C GLN A 177 16.80 11.35 21.08
N LEU A 178 16.34 12.48 21.63
CA LEU A 178 14.97 12.66 22.14
C LEU A 178 13.87 12.54 21.05
N PHE A 179 14.25 12.52 19.77
CA PHE A 179 13.29 12.42 18.68
C PHE A 179 12.49 11.09 18.71
N PRO A 180 11.14 11.15 18.70
CA PRO A 180 10.30 9.96 18.75
C PRO A 180 10.18 9.31 17.36
N PHE A 181 11.17 8.48 17.01
CA PHE A 181 11.30 7.85 15.69
C PHE A 181 10.13 6.91 15.37
N SER A 182 9.66 6.14 16.36
CA SER A 182 8.50 5.25 16.16
C SER A 182 7.24 6.02 15.77
N LYS A 183 7.03 7.18 16.39
CA LYS A 183 5.88 8.05 16.14
C LYS A 183 5.95 8.65 14.74
N TYR A 184 7.13 9.13 14.35
CA TYR A 184 7.40 9.61 12.99
C TYR A 184 7.10 8.53 11.94
N LEU A 185 7.69 7.34 12.10
CA LEU A 185 7.52 6.24 11.14
C LEU A 185 6.05 5.83 11.01
N ARG A 186 5.31 5.79 12.14
CA ARG A 186 3.87 5.48 12.15
C ARG A 186 3.06 6.54 11.40
N ARG A 187 3.40 7.82 11.55
CA ARG A 187 2.70 8.92 10.86
C ARG A 187 3.01 8.90 9.35
N ALA A 188 4.28 8.70 8.97
CA ALA A 188 4.70 8.53 7.59
C ALA A 188 4.01 7.32 6.93
N GLN A 189 3.86 6.20 7.64
CA GLN A 189 3.09 5.05 7.17
C GLN A 189 1.63 5.40 6.93
N SER A 190 0.98 6.08 7.87
CA SER A 190 -0.43 6.47 7.73
C SER A 190 -0.65 7.35 6.50
N ASN A 191 0.22 8.33 6.26
CA ASN A 191 0.11 9.22 5.11
C ASN A 191 0.29 8.45 3.79
N ASN A 192 1.25 7.53 3.73
CA ASN A 192 1.46 6.69 2.55
C ASN A 192 0.29 5.71 2.31
N ILE A 193 -0.37 5.18 3.34
CA ILE A 193 -1.56 4.30 3.16
C ILE A 193 -2.70 5.08 2.52
N VAL A 194 -2.94 6.31 2.94
CA VAL A 194 -4.03 7.15 2.39
C VAL A 194 -3.82 7.36 0.89
N HIS A 195 -2.60 7.74 0.49
CA HIS A 195 -2.25 7.93 -0.93
C HIS A 195 -2.27 6.64 -1.76
N MET A 196 -2.25 5.46 -1.14
CA MET A 196 -2.39 4.20 -1.87
C MET A 196 -3.84 3.80 -2.10
N ILE A 197 -4.78 4.26 -1.26
CA ILE A 197 -6.22 4.00 -1.45
C ILE A 197 -6.79 4.87 -2.57
N GLU A 198 -6.25 6.09 -2.72
CA GLU A 198 -6.66 7.00 -3.78
C GLU A 198 -6.19 6.47 -5.14
N VAL A 199 -7.14 6.10 -6.00
CA VAL A 199 -6.85 5.61 -7.35
C VAL A 199 -6.65 6.80 -8.27
N GLU A 200 -5.40 7.16 -8.53
CA GLU A 200 -5.07 8.23 -9.48
C GLU A 200 -5.59 7.91 -10.90
N PRO A 201 -5.93 8.92 -11.73
CA PRO A 201 -6.34 8.73 -13.12
C PRO A 201 -5.37 7.88 -13.96
N SER A 202 -4.07 7.96 -13.65
CA SER A 202 -3.01 7.17 -14.30
C SER A 202 -3.19 5.67 -14.06
N MET A 203 -3.65 5.28 -12.87
CA MET A 203 -3.88 3.90 -12.49
C MET A 203 -5.08 3.31 -13.21
N TRP A 204 -6.12 4.12 -13.44
CA TRP A 204 -7.26 3.72 -14.26
C TRP A 204 -6.83 3.41 -15.70
N LEU A 205 -6.00 4.24 -16.33
CA LEU A 205 -5.49 3.96 -17.68
C LEU A 205 -4.71 2.64 -17.74
N LEU A 206 -3.87 2.37 -16.74
CA LEU A 206 -3.14 1.09 -16.65
C LEU A 206 -4.08 -0.10 -16.41
N LEU A 207 -5.09 0.07 -15.56
CA LEU A 207 -6.10 -0.95 -15.28
C LEU A 207 -6.92 -1.27 -16.53
N LEU A 208 -7.31 -0.26 -17.30
CA LEU A 208 -8.00 -0.42 -18.57
C LEU A 208 -7.15 -1.18 -19.58
N GLY A 209 -5.88 -0.81 -19.71
CA GLY A 209 -4.91 -1.54 -20.54
C GLY A 209 -4.79 -3.02 -20.13
N MET A 210 -4.77 -3.29 -18.82
CA MET A 210 -4.76 -4.66 -18.30
C MET A 210 -6.07 -5.41 -18.60
N ALA A 211 -7.23 -4.76 -18.47
CA ALA A 211 -8.52 -5.37 -18.77
C ALA A 211 -8.61 -5.79 -20.25
N TRP A 212 -8.11 -4.95 -21.16
CA TRP A 212 -7.97 -5.28 -22.58
C TRP A 212 -7.00 -6.44 -22.82
N ALA A 213 -5.83 -6.42 -22.19
CA ALA A 213 -4.85 -7.50 -22.30
C ALA A 213 -5.42 -8.84 -21.80
N PHE A 214 -6.12 -8.82 -20.67
CA PHE A 214 -6.80 -9.98 -20.11
C PHE A 214 -7.87 -10.52 -21.07
N SER A 215 -8.74 -9.65 -21.59
CA SER A 215 -9.76 -10.02 -22.57
C SER A 215 -9.16 -10.60 -23.86
N ALA A 216 -8.08 -10.02 -24.35
CA ALA A 216 -7.39 -10.52 -25.54
C ALA A 216 -6.83 -11.93 -25.31
N VAL A 217 -6.24 -12.21 -24.14
CA VAL A 217 -5.74 -13.56 -23.81
C VAL A 217 -6.88 -14.57 -23.74
N VAL A 218 -8.00 -14.23 -23.10
CA VAL A 218 -9.18 -15.12 -23.04
C VAL A 218 -9.68 -15.47 -24.45
N ARG A 219 -9.82 -14.48 -25.34
CA ARG A 219 -10.25 -14.71 -26.73
C ARG A 219 -9.27 -15.56 -27.53
N ILE A 220 -7.97 -15.37 -27.32
CA ILE A 220 -6.96 -16.19 -27.99
C ILE A 220 -7.06 -17.65 -27.53
N LEU A 221 -7.40 -17.89 -26.25
CA LEU A 221 -7.59 -19.24 -25.71
C LEU A 221 -8.88 -19.90 -26.22
N GLU A 222 -9.97 -19.14 -26.36
CA GLU A 222 -11.25 -19.60 -26.94
C GLU A 222 -11.07 -20.17 -28.36
N ASP A 223 -10.16 -19.62 -29.16
CA ASP A 223 -9.89 -20.07 -30.53
C ASP A 223 -9.25 -21.48 -30.61
N PHE A 224 -8.81 -22.07 -29.49
CA PHE A 224 -8.14 -23.39 -29.45
C PHE A 224 -9.07 -24.59 -29.13
N GLU A 225 -10.40 -24.45 -29.24
CA GLU A 225 -11.40 -25.53 -29.05
C GLU A 225 -11.32 -26.28 -27.70
N VAL A 226 -10.88 -25.61 -26.64
CA VAL A 226 -10.99 -26.13 -25.26
C VAL A 226 -12.38 -25.75 -24.71
N ALA A 227 -12.90 -26.49 -23.75
CA ALA A 227 -14.25 -26.24 -23.22
C ALA A 227 -14.33 -24.86 -22.53
N VAL A 228 -15.02 -23.91 -23.18
CA VAL A 228 -15.32 -22.50 -22.85
C VAL A 228 -15.43 -22.13 -21.35
N ARG A 229 -15.83 -23.07 -20.49
CA ARG A 229 -16.09 -22.80 -19.07
C ARG A 229 -14.82 -22.72 -18.19
N TYR A 230 -13.70 -23.28 -18.66
CA TYR A 230 -12.44 -23.30 -17.90
C TYR A 230 -11.47 -22.20 -18.30
N GLU A 231 -11.64 -21.57 -19.47
CA GLU A 231 -10.66 -20.65 -20.05
C GLU A 231 -10.55 -19.34 -19.27
N LEU A 232 -11.69 -18.77 -18.84
CA LEU A 232 -11.70 -17.58 -17.99
C LEU A 232 -11.01 -17.84 -16.65
N ILE A 233 -11.30 -18.99 -16.02
CA ILE A 233 -10.76 -19.37 -14.72
C ILE A 233 -9.27 -19.70 -14.82
N GLU A 234 -8.86 -20.39 -15.88
CA GLU A 234 -7.46 -20.72 -16.17
C GLU A 234 -6.65 -19.46 -16.45
N THR A 235 -7.17 -18.54 -17.28
CA THR A 235 -6.54 -17.25 -17.54
C THR A 235 -6.43 -16.43 -16.26
N LEU A 236 -7.50 -16.34 -15.47
CA LEU A 236 -7.50 -15.66 -14.19
C LEU A 236 -6.46 -16.25 -13.23
N LEU A 237 -6.37 -17.59 -13.15
CA LEU A 237 -5.40 -18.27 -12.30
C LEU A 237 -3.96 -18.02 -12.77
N ALA A 238 -3.70 -18.08 -14.08
CA ALA A 238 -2.40 -17.76 -14.66
C ALA A 238 -1.97 -16.33 -14.34
N PHE A 239 -2.84 -15.34 -14.57
CA PHE A 239 -2.57 -13.94 -14.22
C PHE A 239 -2.40 -13.72 -12.72
N ALA A 240 -3.19 -14.41 -11.87
CA ALA A 240 -3.05 -14.34 -10.42
C ALA A 240 -1.69 -14.88 -9.94
N TRP A 241 -1.19 -15.97 -10.52
CA TRP A 241 0.14 -16.51 -10.20
C TRP A 241 1.28 -15.64 -10.73
N VAL A 242 1.14 -15.07 -11.93
CA VAL A 242 2.08 -14.06 -12.43
C VAL A 242 2.13 -12.86 -11.46
N LEU A 243 0.97 -12.43 -10.95
CA LEU A 243 0.89 -11.37 -9.97
C LEU A 243 1.58 -11.75 -8.64
N VAL A 244 1.47 -13.00 -8.17
CA VAL A 244 2.23 -13.51 -7.03
C VAL A 244 3.74 -13.42 -7.27
N LEU A 245 4.20 -13.83 -8.46
CA LEU A 245 5.62 -13.76 -8.82
C LEU A 245 6.11 -12.30 -8.79
N VAL A 246 5.34 -11.37 -9.37
CA VAL A 246 5.67 -9.93 -9.33
C VAL A 246 5.75 -9.42 -7.89
N HIS A 247 4.80 -9.78 -7.02
CA HIS A 247 4.87 -9.42 -5.59
C HIS A 247 6.14 -9.98 -4.92
N ILE A 248 6.51 -11.22 -5.21
CA ILE A 248 7.72 -11.84 -4.65
C ILE A 248 8.96 -11.09 -5.12
N LEU A 249 9.06 -10.74 -6.40
CA LEU A 249 10.20 -9.97 -6.93
C LEU A 249 10.33 -8.60 -6.25
N VAL A 250 9.22 -7.87 -6.10
CA VAL A 250 9.20 -6.58 -5.40
C VAL A 250 9.56 -6.74 -3.92
N LEU A 251 9.07 -7.79 -3.26
CA LEU A 251 9.42 -8.11 -1.87
C LEU A 251 10.92 -8.38 -1.72
N LEU A 252 11.50 -9.19 -2.61
CA LEU A 252 12.93 -9.49 -2.60
C LEU A 252 13.76 -8.24 -2.82
N TYR A 253 13.33 -7.37 -3.74
CA TYR A 253 14.00 -6.09 -4.00
C TYR A 253 14.00 -5.19 -2.75
N PHE A 254 12.86 -4.97 -2.10
CA PHE A 254 12.84 -4.15 -0.89
C PHE A 254 13.57 -4.78 0.29
N ARG A 255 13.51 -6.11 0.46
CA ARG A 255 14.33 -6.80 1.46
C ARG A 255 15.82 -6.63 1.19
N PHE A 256 16.23 -6.65 -0.06
CA PHE A 256 17.61 -6.36 -0.45
C PHE A 256 18.01 -4.93 -0.06
N CYS A 257 17.16 -3.94 -0.36
CA CYS A 257 17.38 -2.54 0.03
C CYS A 257 17.47 -2.35 1.55
N VAL A 258 16.55 -2.94 2.33
CA VAL A 258 16.60 -2.88 3.80
C VAL A 258 17.87 -3.53 4.34
N ASN A 259 18.29 -4.67 3.79
CA ASN A 259 19.54 -5.33 4.21
C ASN A 259 20.76 -4.49 3.85
N ARG A 260 20.77 -3.80 2.70
CA ARG A 260 21.82 -2.83 2.35
C ARG A 260 21.89 -1.68 3.35
N LEU A 261 20.76 -1.09 3.71
CA LEU A 261 20.69 -0.03 4.72
C LEU A 261 21.17 -0.52 6.09
N LEU A 262 20.79 -1.74 6.48
CA LEU A 262 21.26 -2.37 7.71
C LEU A 262 22.78 -2.57 7.74
N ASN A 263 23.36 -3.03 6.64
CA ASN A 263 24.81 -3.21 6.55
C ASN A 263 25.54 -1.86 6.69
N ILE A 264 24.99 -0.77 6.10
CA ILE A 264 25.53 0.59 6.26
C ILE A 264 25.41 1.05 7.72
N ALA A 265 24.32 0.69 8.40
CA ALA A 265 24.13 0.98 9.82
C ALA A 265 25.00 0.12 10.76
N GLY A 266 25.89 -0.73 10.24
CA GLY A 266 26.78 -1.56 11.05
C GLY A 266 26.21 -2.94 11.44
N TYR A 267 25.12 -3.38 10.82
CA TYR A 267 24.61 -4.74 11.01
C TYR A 267 25.58 -5.78 10.42
N SER A 268 25.98 -6.75 11.24
CA SER A 268 26.75 -7.91 10.81
C SER A 268 26.05 -9.21 11.21
N LYS A 269 26.24 -10.27 10.43
CA LYS A 269 25.82 -11.63 10.81
C LYS A 269 26.67 -12.19 11.95
N ASP A 270 27.91 -11.72 12.06
CA ASP A 270 28.82 -12.12 13.12
C ASP A 270 28.47 -11.40 14.42
N LYS A 271 28.03 -12.16 15.42
CA LYS A 271 27.58 -11.60 16.71
C LYS A 271 28.63 -10.74 17.40
N ARG A 272 29.92 -11.10 17.28
CA ARG A 272 31.03 -10.35 17.88
C ARG A 272 31.24 -9.01 17.20
N VAL A 273 31.22 -8.98 15.87
CA VAL A 273 31.33 -7.74 15.07
C VAL A 273 30.11 -6.86 15.31
N LEU A 274 28.92 -7.45 15.34
CA LEU A 274 27.68 -6.76 15.67
C LEU A 274 27.70 -6.17 17.08
N ALA A 275 28.18 -6.92 18.08
CA ALA A 275 28.29 -6.45 19.45
C ALA A 275 29.29 -5.28 19.57
N ALA A 276 30.42 -5.35 18.87
CA ALA A 276 31.40 -4.26 18.81
C ALA A 276 30.79 -2.99 18.18
N ASN A 277 30.10 -3.12 17.05
CA ASN A 277 29.43 -2.00 16.40
C ASN A 277 28.29 -1.43 17.26
N LEU A 278 27.55 -2.28 17.98
CA LEU A 278 26.50 -1.82 18.90
C LEU A 278 27.08 -1.13 20.13
N THR A 279 28.23 -1.55 20.65
CA THR A 279 28.90 -0.84 21.75
C THR A 279 29.34 0.55 21.34
N THR A 280 29.93 0.71 20.15
CA THR A 280 30.31 2.05 19.67
C THR A 280 29.10 2.94 19.48
N VAL A 281 27.99 2.41 18.96
CA VAL A 281 26.73 3.14 18.84
C VAL A 281 26.14 3.49 20.21
N ALA A 282 26.21 2.59 21.19
CA ALA A 282 25.73 2.83 22.54
C ALA A 282 26.50 3.96 23.24
N ASP A 283 27.83 3.96 23.11
CA ASP A 283 28.69 5.01 23.68
C ASP A 283 28.41 6.37 23.02
N GLU A 284 28.24 6.41 21.70
CA GLU A 284 27.83 7.63 20.98
C GLU A 284 26.45 8.12 21.44
N GLU A 285 25.45 7.24 21.53
CA GLU A 285 24.10 7.59 21.99
C GLU A 285 24.10 8.11 23.43
N ALA A 286 24.86 7.50 24.33
CA ALA A 286 24.95 7.90 25.73
C ALA A 286 25.61 9.28 25.89
N ASN A 287 26.68 9.54 25.14
CA ASN A 287 27.37 10.83 25.16
C ASN A 287 26.48 11.96 24.61
N VAL A 288 25.73 11.72 23.54
CA VAL A 288 24.79 12.70 23.00
C VAL A 288 23.65 12.94 24.00
N TRP A 289 23.06 11.89 24.56
CA TRP A 289 21.96 12.00 25.50
C TRP A 289 22.31 12.81 26.76
N GLN A 290 23.51 12.62 27.32
CA GLN A 290 23.96 13.38 28.50
C GLN A 290 24.06 14.89 28.26
N ASN A 291 24.30 15.30 27.02
CA ASN A 291 24.48 16.70 26.64
C ASN A 291 23.21 17.32 26.02
N GLU A 292 22.13 16.55 25.87
CA GLU A 292 20.94 16.95 25.13
C GLU A 292 19.85 17.51 26.08
N ALA A 293 19.66 18.82 26.04
CA ALA A 293 18.55 19.50 26.73
C ALA A 293 17.29 19.50 25.85
N ALA A 294 16.10 19.47 26.46
CA ALA A 294 14.82 19.43 25.74
C ALA A 294 14.63 20.63 24.80
N ASP A 295 15.00 21.83 25.25
CA ASP A 295 14.90 23.06 24.45
C ASP A 295 15.85 23.05 23.25
N SER A 296 17.09 22.60 23.48
CA SER A 296 18.09 22.47 22.41
C SER A 296 17.71 21.40 21.38
N ALA A 297 17.10 20.29 21.84
CA ALA A 297 16.57 19.27 20.96
C ALA A 297 15.38 19.80 20.13
N LEU A 298 14.47 20.57 20.74
CA LEU A 298 13.35 21.19 20.04
C LEU A 298 13.85 22.21 18.99
N GLU A 299 14.86 23.01 19.31
CA GLU A 299 15.49 23.94 18.37
C GLU A 299 16.12 23.20 17.18
N ALA A 300 16.88 22.13 17.44
CA ALA A 300 17.47 21.30 16.37
C ALA A 300 16.39 20.68 15.47
N MET A 301 15.29 20.19 16.05
CA MET A 301 14.16 19.65 15.28
C MET A 301 13.49 20.71 14.40
N ASN A 302 13.25 21.92 14.94
CA ASN A 302 12.67 23.04 14.20
C ASN A 302 13.59 23.48 13.05
N TRP A 303 14.90 23.51 13.27
CA TRP A 303 15.88 23.82 12.24
C TRP A 303 15.85 22.80 11.10
N VAL A 304 15.89 21.50 11.42
CA VAL A 304 15.79 20.42 10.41
C VAL A 304 14.45 20.49 9.66
N HIS A 305 13.36 20.82 10.35
CA HIS A 305 12.05 21.00 9.74
C HIS A 305 12.02 22.15 8.74
N ALA A 306 12.50 23.34 9.13
CA ALA A 306 12.55 24.52 8.28
C ALA A 306 13.39 24.29 7.01
N GLU A 307 14.57 23.69 7.16
CA GLU A 307 15.45 23.34 6.03
C GLU A 307 14.76 22.41 5.04
N HIS A 308 14.06 21.37 5.52
CA HIS A 308 13.39 20.42 4.65
C HIS A 308 12.12 20.99 4.01
N GLU A 309 11.41 21.88 4.70
CA GLU A 309 10.28 22.61 4.15
C GLU A 309 10.73 23.53 3.00
N GLU A 310 11.84 24.26 3.17
CA GLU A 310 12.45 25.10 2.12
C GLU A 310 12.85 24.26 0.90
N ILE A 311 13.57 23.16 1.10
CA ILE A 311 13.94 22.22 0.04
C ILE A 311 12.68 21.69 -0.69
N GLU A 312 11.60 21.39 0.03
CA GLU A 312 10.36 20.93 -0.59
C GLU A 312 9.68 22.05 -1.40
N HIS A 313 9.70 23.29 -0.91
CA HIS A 313 9.18 24.46 -1.63
C HIS A 313 9.96 24.76 -2.90
N GLU A 314 11.28 24.80 -2.83
CA GLU A 314 12.16 24.97 -4.00
C GLU A 314 11.90 23.89 -5.05
N ARG A 315 11.71 22.64 -4.61
CA ARG A 315 11.39 21.52 -5.50
C ARG A 315 9.99 21.62 -6.11
N LYS A 316 8.98 22.07 -5.35
CA LYS A 316 7.63 22.33 -5.88
C LYS A 316 7.65 23.45 -6.92
N ALA A 317 8.49 24.46 -6.72
CA ALA A 317 8.73 25.51 -7.71
C ALA A 317 9.46 24.96 -8.95
N ALA A 318 10.50 24.14 -8.75
CA ALA A 318 11.24 23.49 -9.83
C ALA A 318 10.43 22.43 -10.59
N ARG A 319 9.41 21.78 -9.99
CA ARG A 319 8.50 20.88 -10.72
C ARG A 319 7.72 21.59 -11.84
N ARG A 320 7.60 22.93 -11.78
CA ARG A 320 7.04 23.75 -12.87
C ARG A 320 8.09 24.12 -13.93
N GLY A 321 9.39 23.94 -13.65
CA GLY A 321 10.53 24.20 -14.53
C GLY A 321 11.35 22.93 -14.77
N LEU A 322 11.06 22.24 -15.86
CA LEU A 322 11.59 20.93 -16.24
C LEU A 322 13.11 20.71 -15.97
N PHE A 323 13.41 19.64 -15.21
CA PHE A 323 14.68 18.91 -14.98
C PHE A 323 15.93 19.66 -14.43
N LYS A 324 16.36 19.30 -13.20
CA LYS A 324 17.79 19.03 -12.92
C LYS A 324 18.09 18.22 -11.64
N SER A 325 19.06 17.31 -11.82
CA SER A 325 20.11 16.77 -10.94
C SER A 325 19.82 15.95 -9.67
N ASP A 326 18.82 16.25 -8.83
CA ASP A 326 18.55 15.44 -7.61
C ASP A 326 17.17 14.75 -7.59
N ALA A 327 16.46 14.85 -8.73
CA ALA A 327 15.13 14.29 -8.93
C ALA A 327 15.10 12.74 -8.97
N GLY A 328 16.24 12.06 -9.08
CA GLY A 328 16.30 10.61 -9.31
C GLY A 328 15.70 9.80 -8.17
N LEU A 329 16.09 10.07 -6.93
CA LEU A 329 15.68 9.27 -5.77
C LEU A 329 14.18 9.41 -5.46
N GLN A 330 13.64 10.63 -5.62
CA GLN A 330 12.22 10.89 -5.39
C GLN A 330 11.34 10.44 -6.56
N LEU A 331 11.85 10.52 -7.80
CA LEU A 331 11.20 9.90 -8.96
C LEU A 331 11.13 8.39 -8.79
N VAL A 332 12.21 7.77 -8.30
CA VAL A 332 12.27 6.35 -7.98
C VAL A 332 11.30 5.99 -6.86
N ALA A 333 11.24 6.77 -5.77
CA ALA A 333 10.27 6.54 -4.69
C ALA A 333 8.80 6.69 -5.17
N THR A 334 8.54 7.69 -6.02
CA THR A 334 7.22 7.90 -6.64
C THR A 334 6.87 6.77 -7.59
N CYS A 335 7.82 6.31 -8.42
CA CYS A 335 7.66 5.18 -9.31
C CYS A 335 7.35 3.90 -8.53
N PHE A 336 8.12 3.61 -7.47
CA PHE A 336 7.85 2.47 -6.62
C PHE A 336 6.49 2.55 -5.92
N ARG A 337 6.10 3.72 -5.41
CA ARG A 337 4.74 3.93 -4.87
C ARG A 337 3.69 3.58 -5.92
N ASN A 338 3.83 4.09 -7.13
CA ASN A 338 2.90 3.86 -8.22
C ASN A 338 2.82 2.38 -8.63
N VAL A 339 3.96 1.69 -8.69
CA VAL A 339 4.02 0.24 -8.95
C VAL A 339 3.29 -0.53 -7.85
N LEU A 340 3.47 -0.18 -6.58
CA LEU A 340 2.80 -0.84 -5.47
C LEU A 340 1.29 -0.61 -5.49
N THR A 341 0.86 0.62 -5.73
CA THR A 341 -0.56 0.95 -5.86
C THR A 341 -1.18 0.19 -7.03
N PHE A 342 -0.50 0.13 -8.18
CA PHE A 342 -1.01 -0.60 -9.35
C PHE A 342 -1.14 -2.11 -9.09
N ILE A 343 -0.12 -2.73 -8.49
CA ILE A 343 -0.15 -4.15 -8.13
C ILE A 343 -1.30 -4.46 -7.15
N MET A 344 -1.57 -3.56 -6.21
CA MET A 344 -2.72 -3.65 -5.28
C MET A 344 -4.05 -3.57 -6.03
N ILE A 345 -4.20 -2.60 -6.93
CA ILE A 345 -5.39 -2.43 -7.78
C ILE A 345 -5.63 -3.67 -8.64
N LEU A 346 -4.58 -4.23 -9.25
CA LEU A 346 -4.68 -5.48 -10.02
C LEU A 346 -5.16 -6.65 -9.16
N ASN A 347 -4.66 -6.79 -7.93
CA ASN A 347 -5.13 -7.83 -7.03
C ASN A 347 -6.61 -7.64 -6.68
N GLY A 348 -7.05 -6.40 -6.46
CA GLY A 348 -8.46 -6.06 -6.26
C GLY A 348 -9.32 -6.39 -7.49
N PHE A 349 -8.83 -6.07 -8.69
CA PHE A 349 -9.53 -6.31 -9.95
C PHE A 349 -9.69 -7.80 -10.24
N PHE A 350 -8.63 -8.60 -10.08
CA PHE A 350 -8.73 -10.06 -10.23
C PHE A 350 -9.61 -10.69 -9.15
N THR A 351 -9.67 -10.11 -7.94
CA THR A 351 -10.63 -10.55 -6.91
C THR A 351 -12.06 -10.26 -7.34
N ALA A 352 -12.32 -9.10 -7.94
CA ALA A 352 -13.63 -8.76 -8.48
C ALA A 352 -14.04 -9.70 -9.62
N LEU A 353 -13.14 -9.99 -10.56
CA LEU A 353 -13.37 -10.98 -11.63
C LEU A 353 -13.59 -12.38 -11.07
N LEU A 354 -12.85 -12.78 -10.03
CA LEU A 354 -13.06 -14.07 -9.37
C LEU A 354 -14.46 -14.18 -8.77
N LEU A 355 -14.89 -13.14 -8.05
CA LEU A 355 -16.20 -13.10 -7.41
C LEU A 355 -17.34 -13.12 -8.44
N MET A 356 -17.15 -12.44 -9.57
CA MET A 356 -18.14 -12.33 -10.64
C MET A 356 -18.17 -13.52 -11.61
N GLY A 357 -17.04 -14.19 -11.84
CA GLY A 357 -16.94 -15.29 -12.82
C GLY A 357 -16.82 -16.68 -12.21
N ALA A 358 -15.98 -16.86 -11.18
CA ALA A 358 -15.61 -18.20 -10.70
C ALA A 358 -16.49 -18.70 -9.55
N VAL A 359 -16.89 -17.82 -8.62
CA VAL A 359 -17.63 -18.23 -7.40
C VAL A 359 -18.97 -18.90 -7.72
N TYR A 360 -19.66 -18.47 -8.76
CA TYR A 360 -20.90 -19.09 -9.21
C TYR A 360 -20.69 -20.42 -9.97
N SER A 361 -19.48 -20.65 -10.46
CA SER A 361 -19.09 -21.91 -11.12
C SER A 361 -18.51 -22.93 -10.13
N PHE A 362 -18.37 -22.58 -8.84
CA PHE A 362 -17.75 -23.46 -7.83
C PHE A 362 -18.55 -24.72 -7.55
N ASP A 363 -19.87 -24.68 -7.57
CA ASP A 363 -20.70 -25.89 -7.40
C ASP A 363 -20.43 -26.88 -8.55
N GLU A 364 -20.36 -26.38 -9.79
CA GLU A 364 -20.11 -27.21 -10.95
C GLU A 364 -18.66 -27.72 -11.02
N ILE A 365 -17.69 -26.93 -10.57
CA ILE A 365 -16.28 -27.34 -10.45
C ILE A 365 -16.11 -28.36 -9.32
N TYR A 366 -16.81 -28.17 -8.20
CA TYR A 366 -16.82 -29.10 -7.09
C TYR A 366 -17.36 -30.47 -7.53
N ASP A 367 -18.45 -30.48 -8.29
CA ASP A 367 -19.07 -31.71 -8.78
C ASP A 367 -18.19 -32.45 -9.82
N GLN A 368 -17.42 -31.72 -10.64
CA GLN A 368 -16.61 -32.32 -11.71
C GLN A 368 -15.17 -32.67 -11.31
N VAL A 369 -14.51 -31.84 -10.50
CA VAL A 369 -13.06 -31.93 -10.20
C VAL A 369 -12.79 -32.04 -8.70
N GLY A 370 -13.80 -31.88 -7.85
CA GLY A 370 -13.72 -32.02 -6.40
C GLY A 370 -13.37 -30.71 -5.66
N ILE A 371 -13.17 -30.83 -4.36
CA ILE A 371 -12.99 -29.67 -3.45
C ILE A 371 -11.64 -28.94 -3.63
N LEU A 372 -10.63 -29.64 -4.15
CA LEU A 372 -9.25 -29.15 -4.13
C LEU A 372 -9.06 -27.93 -5.06
N PRO A 373 -9.50 -27.93 -6.34
CA PRO A 373 -9.43 -26.75 -7.19
C PRO A 373 -10.20 -25.54 -6.64
N VAL A 374 -11.38 -25.75 -6.05
CA VAL A 374 -12.21 -24.68 -5.46
C VAL A 374 -11.44 -23.93 -4.37
N ILE A 375 -10.66 -24.64 -3.56
CA ILE A 375 -9.81 -24.03 -2.53
C ILE A 375 -8.59 -23.34 -3.15
N PHE A 376 -7.97 -23.91 -4.19
CA PHE A 376 -6.74 -23.37 -4.78
C PHE A 376 -6.94 -22.10 -5.62
N ILE A 377 -8.11 -21.94 -6.24
CA ILE A 377 -8.42 -20.77 -7.08
C ILE A 377 -8.27 -19.41 -6.34
N PRO A 378 -8.83 -19.21 -5.12
CA PRO A 378 -8.67 -17.93 -4.41
C PRO A 378 -7.30 -17.73 -3.72
N VAL A 379 -6.52 -18.79 -3.52
CA VAL A 379 -5.24 -18.76 -2.79
C VAL A 379 -4.25 -17.71 -3.28
N PRO A 380 -3.93 -17.58 -4.58
CA PRO A 380 -2.95 -16.58 -5.03
C PRO A 380 -3.37 -15.14 -4.70
N LEU A 381 -4.66 -14.81 -4.85
CA LEU A 381 -5.19 -13.48 -4.54
C LEU A 381 -5.18 -13.18 -3.03
N MET A 382 -5.50 -14.19 -2.21
CA MET A 382 -5.40 -14.10 -0.75
C MET A 382 -3.95 -13.96 -0.28
N LEU A 383 -3.02 -14.71 -0.86
CA LEU A 383 -1.58 -14.63 -0.55
C LEU A 383 -1.04 -13.22 -0.85
N ASN A 384 -1.39 -12.68 -2.02
CA ASN A 384 -1.03 -11.33 -2.43
C ASN A 384 -1.57 -10.28 -1.43
N GLY A 385 -2.90 -10.27 -1.22
CA GLY A 385 -3.56 -9.25 -0.41
C GLY A 385 -3.24 -9.33 1.09
N LEU A 386 -3.19 -10.53 1.67
CA LEU A 386 -3.09 -10.70 3.13
C LEU A 386 -1.66 -10.89 3.65
N ILE A 387 -0.73 -11.36 2.82
CA ILE A 387 0.61 -11.78 3.27
C ILE A 387 1.72 -10.95 2.61
N LEU A 388 1.74 -10.88 1.29
CA LEU A 388 2.82 -10.22 0.56
C LEU A 388 2.71 -8.70 0.65
N GLN A 389 1.54 -8.15 0.33
CA GLN A 389 1.31 -6.71 0.25
C GLN A 389 1.68 -5.96 1.54
N LYS A 390 1.29 -6.46 2.72
CA LYS A 390 1.66 -5.84 4.00
C LYS A 390 3.17 -5.77 4.23
N THR A 391 3.90 -6.81 3.82
CA THR A 391 5.34 -6.92 4.07
C THR A 391 6.08 -5.97 3.14
N ILE A 392 5.68 -5.97 1.87
CA ILE A 392 6.17 -5.07 0.84
C ILE A 392 5.94 -3.62 1.25
N PHE A 393 4.72 -3.27 1.66
CA PHE A 393 4.36 -1.92 2.06
C PHE A 393 5.19 -1.43 3.25
N ARG A 394 5.34 -2.28 4.28
CA ARG A 394 6.18 -1.93 5.44
C ARG A 394 7.61 -1.63 5.00
N ASP A 395 8.22 -2.53 4.22
CA ASP A 395 9.61 -2.38 3.81
C ASP A 395 9.77 -1.15 2.89
N PHE A 396 8.79 -0.87 2.03
CA PHE A 396 8.73 0.35 1.20
C PHE A 396 8.70 1.63 2.06
N VAL A 397 7.72 1.78 2.96
CA VAL A 397 7.64 2.99 3.79
C VAL A 397 8.90 3.16 4.62
N PHE A 398 9.42 2.06 5.14
CA PHE A 398 10.63 2.09 5.93
C PHE A 398 11.85 2.59 5.13
N ILE A 399 12.02 2.10 3.89
CA ILE A 399 13.07 2.59 2.98
C ILE A 399 12.84 4.08 2.68
N CYS A 400 11.62 4.46 2.31
CA CYS A 400 11.29 5.85 1.99
C CYS A 400 11.58 6.78 3.16
N SER A 401 11.16 6.45 4.37
CA SER A 401 11.43 7.22 5.59
C SER A 401 12.92 7.35 5.91
N ILE A 402 13.77 6.37 5.58
CA ILE A 402 15.22 6.46 5.80
C ILE A 402 15.93 7.26 4.71
N LEU A 403 15.42 7.18 3.48
CA LEU A 403 16.02 7.87 2.34
C LEU A 403 15.58 9.32 2.23
N HIS A 404 14.38 9.65 2.69
CA HIS A 404 13.77 10.95 2.59
C HIS A 404 12.88 11.23 3.80
N ILE A 405 13.03 12.41 4.38
CA ILE A 405 12.17 12.89 5.46
C ILE A 405 11.02 13.70 4.86
N ASP A 406 9.80 13.27 5.16
CA ASP A 406 8.58 14.02 4.84
C ASP A 406 8.45 15.21 5.82
N ALA A 407 8.56 16.43 5.30
CA ALA A 407 8.52 17.66 6.08
C ALA A 407 7.17 17.82 6.81
N SER A 408 6.06 17.49 6.14
CA SER A 408 4.72 17.58 6.75
C SER A 408 4.57 16.64 7.95
N THR A 409 5.08 15.41 7.82
CA THR A 409 5.08 14.43 8.90
C THR A 409 6.04 14.84 10.02
N LEU A 410 7.18 15.43 9.69
CA LEU A 410 8.13 15.94 10.67
C LEU A 410 7.50 17.08 11.48
N GLY A 411 6.86 18.05 10.84
CA GLY A 411 6.18 19.18 11.50
C GLY A 411 5.12 18.74 12.49
N ASP A 412 4.28 17.76 12.13
CA ASP A 412 3.31 17.15 13.05
C ASP A 412 3.96 16.57 14.31
N VAL A 413 5.12 15.93 14.16
CA VAL A 413 5.86 15.31 15.27
C VAL A 413 6.51 16.38 16.14
N VAL A 414 7.12 17.39 15.53
CA VAL A 414 7.79 18.50 16.24
C VAL A 414 6.79 19.34 17.02
N ASN A 415 5.65 19.69 16.41
CA ASN A 415 4.57 20.42 17.08
C ASN A 415 4.09 19.68 18.34
N HIS A 416 3.89 18.37 18.23
CA HIS A 416 3.48 17.59 19.39
C HIS A 416 4.58 17.47 20.45
N PHE A 417 5.86 17.45 20.05
CA PHE A 417 6.96 17.47 21.01
C PHE A 417 7.01 18.81 21.74
N SER A 418 6.83 19.93 21.02
CA SER A 418 6.72 21.27 21.60
C SER A 418 5.60 21.33 22.64
N GLU A 419 4.39 20.86 22.30
CA GLU A 419 3.25 20.82 23.24
C GLU A 419 3.59 20.05 24.52
N ILE A 420 4.32 18.94 24.43
CA ILE A 420 4.72 18.15 25.60
C ILE A 420 5.75 18.88 26.46
N VAL A 421 6.71 19.56 25.82
CA VAL A 421 7.74 20.35 26.53
C VAL A 421 7.08 21.53 27.25
N ASP A 422 6.20 22.26 26.57
CA ASP A 422 5.45 23.40 27.12
C ASP A 422 4.55 23.01 28.30
N LEU A 423 3.97 21.79 28.27
CA LEU A 423 3.17 21.27 29.39
C LEU A 423 4.01 20.85 30.60
N ARG A 424 5.33 20.70 30.44
CA ARG A 424 6.27 20.26 31.50
C ARG A 424 7.03 21.42 32.15
N SER A 425 7.16 22.55 31.46
CA SER A 425 7.68 23.83 32.00
C SER A 425 6.65 24.53 32.86
#